data_AF-A0A661SC72-F1
#
_entry.id   AF-A0A661SC72-F1
#
_cell.length_a   1.000
_cell.length_b   1.000
_cell.length_c   1.000
_cell.angle_alpha   90.00
_cell.angle_beta   90.00
_cell.angle_gamma   90.00
#
_symmetry.space_group_name_H-M   'P 1'
#
loop_
_entity.id
_entity.type
_entity.pdbx_description
1 polymer ?
#
loop_
_entity_poly.entity_id
_entity_poly.type
_entity_poly.pdbx_seq_one_letter_code
_entity_poly.pdbx_strand_id
1 'polypeptide(L)'
;MKMLYVFSEEASMKAVLDVIIPKIVQDVPYRIFIHQGKQDLEKALKTAVPSVSKMPGARILIIRDQDSGGCQEIKRSLIDIVGENCNRTGVSTV
;
A
#
# COMPACT_ATOMS: atom_id res chain seq x y z
N MET A 1 0.05 -16.80 9.83
CA MET A 1 -0.93 -15.75 10.17
C MET A 1 -0.86 -14.67 9.11
N LYS A 2 -2.00 -14.10 8.68
CA LYS A 2 -2.01 -13.02 7.68
C LYS A 2 -1.88 -11.67 8.40
N MET A 3 -1.19 -10.71 7.79
CA MET A 3 -1.10 -9.34 8.31
C MET A 3 -1.18 -8.34 7.14
N LEU A 4 -1.99 -7.30 7.31
CA LEU A 4 -2.20 -6.26 6.30
C LEU A 4 -1.36 -5.02 6.60
N TYR A 5 -0.53 -4.61 5.66
CA TYR A 5 0.28 -3.40 5.74
C TYR A 5 -0.27 -2.40 4.70
N VAL A 6 -0.83 -1.30 5.18
CA VAL A 6 -1.45 -0.26 4.36
C VAL A 6 -0.52 0.94 4.29
N PHE A 7 -0.22 1.41 3.09
CA PHE A 7 0.54 2.63 2.85
C PHE A 7 -0.38 3.65 2.20
N SER A 8 -0.51 4.84 2.78
CA SER A 8 -1.40 5.88 2.28
C SER A 8 -0.68 7.22 2.15
N GLU A 9 -0.98 7.93 1.07
CA GLU A 9 -0.40 9.24 0.75
C GLU A 9 -0.78 10.35 1.73
N GLU A 10 -1.96 10.30 2.34
CA GLU A 10 -2.51 11.42 3.12
C GLU A 10 -3.03 10.98 4.49
N ALA A 11 -2.89 11.86 5.49
CA ALA A 11 -3.34 11.61 6.86
C ALA A 11 -4.86 11.48 7.01
N SER A 12 -5.66 12.20 6.20
CA SER A 12 -7.11 12.14 6.27
C SER A 12 -7.64 10.72 5.99
N MET A 13 -6.98 9.99 5.09
CA MET A 13 -7.33 8.62 4.73
C MET A 13 -7.22 7.67 5.93
N LYS A 14 -6.34 7.96 6.91
CA LYS A 14 -6.21 7.13 8.11
C LYS A 14 -7.53 7.01 8.88
N ALA A 15 -8.23 8.13 9.06
CA ALA A 15 -9.48 8.17 9.80
C ALA A 15 -10.56 7.29 9.14
N VAL A 16 -10.58 7.27 7.81
CA VAL A 16 -11.47 6.42 7.01
C VAL A 16 -11.08 4.94 7.17
N LEU A 17 -9.79 4.63 7.02
CA LEU A 17 -9.27 3.26 7.07
C LEU A 17 -9.43 2.62 8.45
N ASP A 18 -9.25 3.37 9.53
CA ASP A 18 -9.46 2.89 10.90
C ASP A 18 -10.92 2.43 11.12
N VAL A 19 -11.89 3.01 10.40
CA VAL A 19 -13.30 2.63 10.49
C VAL A 19 -13.67 1.53 9.50
N ILE A 20 -13.12 1.57 8.29
CA ILE A 20 -13.51 0.67 7.20
C ILE A 20 -12.80 -0.68 7.28
N ILE A 21 -11.49 -0.71 7.55
CA ILE A 21 -10.70 -1.96 7.52
C ILE A 21 -11.28 -3.02 8.47
N PRO A 22 -11.61 -2.72 9.74
CA PRO A 22 -12.16 -3.73 10.66
C PRO A 22 -13.50 -4.31 10.20
N LYS A 23 -14.27 -3.57 9.39
CA LYS A 23 -15.58 -4.01 8.88
C LYS A 23 -15.46 -4.92 7.67
N ILE A 24 -14.49 -4.65 6.79
CA ILE A 24 -14.28 -5.41 5.54
C ILE A 24 -13.37 -6.62 5.78
N VAL A 25 -12.32 -6.45 6.59
CA VAL A 25 -11.30 -7.46 6.83
C VAL A 25 -11.35 -7.85 8.31
N GLN A 26 -12.21 -8.81 8.62
CA GLN A 26 -12.37 -9.34 9.98
C GLN A 26 -11.17 -10.25 10.34
N ASP A 27 -10.75 -10.20 11.60
CA ASP A 27 -9.72 -11.08 12.20
C ASP A 27 -8.33 -11.07 11.52
N VAL A 28 -8.01 -10.01 10.76
CA VAL A 28 -6.66 -9.79 10.22
C VAL A 28 -6.04 -8.56 10.88
N PRO A 29 -4.92 -8.71 11.61
CA PRO A 29 -4.21 -7.56 12.15
C PRO A 29 -3.71 -6.69 11.00
N TYR A 30 -3.79 -5.37 11.17
CA TYR A 30 -3.33 -4.41 10.17
C TYR A 30 -2.45 -3.30 10.78
N ARG A 31 -1.61 -2.70 9.95
CA ARG A 31 -0.83 -1.50 10.24
C ARG A 31 -1.00 -0.50 9.11
N ILE A 32 -1.22 0.76 9.46
CA ILE A 32 -1.35 1.86 8.51
C ILE A 32 -0.13 2.77 8.64
N PHE A 33 0.54 3.00 7.53
CA PHE A 33 1.62 3.98 7.37
C PHE A 33 1.09 5.14 6.55
N ILE A 34 1.18 6.33 7.13
CA ILE A 34 0.75 7.59 6.52
C ILE A 34 1.98 8.34 6.07
N HIS A 35 1.91 8.90 4.87
CA HIS A 35 2.98 9.67 4.25
C HIS A 35 2.55 11.13 4.03
N GLN A 36 3.49 11.98 3.64
CA GLN A 36 3.23 13.37 3.28
C GLN A 36 3.36 13.57 1.76
N GLY A 37 2.35 13.12 1.04
CA GLY A 37 2.28 13.27 -0.41
C GLY A 37 3.01 12.16 -1.20
N LYS A 38 2.79 12.20 -2.51
CA LYS A 38 3.28 11.25 -3.54
C LYS A 38 4.72 10.80 -3.36
N GLN A 39 5.63 11.76 -3.23
CA GLN A 39 7.07 11.50 -3.24
C GLN A 39 7.53 10.78 -1.97
N ASP A 40 6.95 11.13 -0.82
CA ASP A 40 7.24 10.47 0.45
C ASP A 40 6.71 9.03 0.45
N LEU A 41 5.48 8.83 -0.04
CA LEU A 41 4.91 7.50 -0.23
C LEU A 41 5.82 6.64 -1.12
N GLU A 42 6.22 7.13 -2.30
CA GLU A 42 7.07 6.37 -3.22
C GLU A 42 8.44 6.01 -2.62
N LYS A 43 9.04 6.92 -1.82
CA LYS A 43 10.29 6.65 -1.10
C LYS A 43 10.12 5.58 -0.02
N ALA A 44 9.01 5.62 0.71
CA ALA A 44 8.67 4.61 1.69
C ALA A 44 8.42 3.25 1.03
N LEU A 45 7.74 3.22 -0.12
CA LEU A 45 7.51 1.98 -0.86
C LEU A 45 8.84 1.32 -1.29
N LYS A 46 9.79 2.11 -1.81
CA LYS A 46 11.13 1.61 -2.21
C LYS A 46 11.91 0.98 -1.06
N THR A 47 11.69 1.41 0.19
CA THR A 47 12.49 0.98 1.35
C THR A 47 11.77 -0.05 2.23
N ALA A 48 10.48 0.13 2.48
CA ALA A 48 9.71 -0.72 3.39
C ALA A 48 9.16 -1.98 2.71
N VAL A 49 8.61 -1.85 1.50
CA VAL A 49 7.95 -2.98 0.79
C VAL A 49 8.87 -4.19 0.60
N PRO A 50 10.17 -4.05 0.28
CA PRO A 50 11.07 -5.21 0.11
C PRO A 50 11.29 -6.02 1.39
N SER A 51 11.22 -5.34 2.53
CA SER A 51 11.34 -5.98 3.85
C SER A 51 9.99 -6.58 4.28
N VAL A 52 8.90 -5.85 4.08
CA VAL A 52 7.53 -6.29 4.43
C VAL A 52 7.10 -7.49 3.60
N SER A 53 7.42 -7.53 2.29
CA SER A 53 7.03 -8.62 1.40
C SER A 53 7.64 -9.97 1.76
N LYS A 54 8.78 -9.97 2.46
CA LYS A 54 9.45 -11.18 2.96
C LYS A 54 8.80 -11.72 4.24
N MET A 55 7.94 -10.94 4.90
CA MET A 55 7.29 -11.38 6.13
C MET A 55 6.22 -12.43 5.85
N PRO A 56 6.18 -13.55 6.60
CA PRO A 56 5.20 -14.61 6.36
C PRO A 56 3.75 -14.11 6.44
N GLY A 57 2.99 -14.32 5.36
CA GLY A 57 1.57 -13.94 5.31
C GLY A 57 1.30 -12.44 5.16
N ALA A 58 2.33 -11.63 4.85
CA ALA A 58 2.16 -10.22 4.56
C ALA A 58 1.26 -9.98 3.35
N ARG A 59 0.37 -9.01 3.49
CA ARG A 59 -0.46 -8.43 2.42
C ARG A 59 -0.22 -6.94 2.42
N ILE A 60 0.01 -6.36 1.25
CA ILE A 60 0.33 -4.94 1.11
C ILE A 60 -0.80 -4.26 0.35
N LEU A 61 -1.32 -3.18 0.89
CA LEU A 61 -2.32 -2.32 0.27
C LEU A 61 -1.72 -0.91 0.12
N ILE A 62 -1.66 -0.40 -1.10
CA ILE A 62 -1.16 0.94 -1.39
C ILE A 62 -2.35 1.78 -1.82
N ILE A 63 -2.58 2.90 -1.13
CA ILE A 63 -3.68 3.82 -1.39
C ILE A 63 -3.07 5.16 -1.75
N ARG A 64 -3.44 5.67 -2.92
CA ARG A 64 -2.97 6.93 -3.48
C ARG A 64 -4.11 7.56 -4.26
N ASP A 65 -4.26 8.87 -4.16
CA ASP A 65 -5.24 9.58 -4.97
C ASP A 65 -4.78 9.68 -6.43
N GLN A 66 -5.76 9.64 -7.34
CA GLN A 66 -5.51 9.76 -8.77
C GLN A 66 -5.04 11.17 -9.14
N ASP A 67 -5.56 12.20 -8.46
CA ASP A 67 -5.47 13.61 -8.84
C ASP A 67 -5.73 13.83 -10.34
N SER A 68 -5.01 14.76 -10.98
CA SER A 68 -5.05 15.03 -12.42
C SER A 68 -4.23 14.03 -13.27
N GLY A 69 -3.63 13.01 -12.65
CA GLY A 69 -2.77 12.05 -13.34
C GLY A 69 -3.55 10.92 -14.03
N GLY A 70 -2.91 10.29 -15.02
CA GLY A 70 -3.44 9.09 -15.64
C GLY A 70 -3.44 7.92 -14.66
N CYS A 71 -4.63 7.42 -14.29
CA CYS A 71 -4.76 6.29 -13.35
C CYS A 71 -3.93 5.07 -13.76
N GLN A 72 -3.86 4.78 -15.07
CA GLN A 72 -3.04 3.67 -15.59
C GLN A 72 -1.53 3.91 -15.43
N GLU A 73 -1.06 5.14 -15.63
CA GLU A 73 0.34 5.52 -15.49
C GLU A 73 0.77 5.47 -14.02
N ILE A 74 -0.07 5.97 -13.12
CA ILE A 74 0.13 5.90 -11.67
C ILE A 74 0.22 4.44 -11.21
N LYS A 75 -0.75 3.60 -11.63
CA LYS A 75 -0.75 2.16 -11.31
C LYS A 75 0.51 1.48 -11.84
N ARG A 76 0.93 1.79 -13.08
CA ARG A 76 2.16 1.24 -13.67
C ARG A 76 3.39 1.61 -12.86
N SER A 77 3.56 2.90 -12.56
CA SER A 77 4.70 3.41 -11.78
C SER A 77 4.81 2.74 -10.41
N LEU A 78 3.69 2.58 -9.70
CA LEU A 78 3.68 1.89 -8.40
C LEU A 78 4.04 0.41 -8.52
N ILE A 79 3.55 -0.28 -9.57
CA ILE A 79 3.90 -1.69 -9.85
C ILE A 79 5.38 -1.84 -10.17
N ASP A 80 5.97 -0.89 -10.87
CA ASP A 80 7.38 -0.92 -11.24
C ASP A 80 8.23 -0.71 -9.99
N ILE A 81 7.92 0.30 -9.16
CA ILE A 81 8.57 0.51 -7.86
C ILE A 81 8.52 -0.76 -6.99
N VAL A 82 7.37 -1.42 -6.89
CA VAL A 82 7.25 -2.62 -6.06
C VAL A 82 7.95 -3.81 -6.72
N GLY A 83 7.82 -3.97 -8.03
CA GLY A 83 8.31 -5.12 -8.77
C GLY A 83 9.82 -5.19 -8.95
N GLU A 84 10.47 -4.05 -9.09
CA GLU A 84 11.94 -3.97 -9.05
C GLU A 84 12.50 -4.45 -7.71
N ASN A 85 11.68 -4.44 -6.65
CA ASN A 85 12.14 -4.65 -5.29
C ASN A 85 11.48 -5.86 -4.58
N CYS A 86 10.65 -6.68 -5.25
CA CYS A 86 9.94 -7.84 -4.66
C CYS A 86 9.73 -9.02 -5.62
N ASN A 87 9.80 -10.26 -5.10
CA ASN A 87 9.36 -11.46 -5.82
C ASN A 87 7.82 -11.51 -5.90
N ARG A 88 7.28 -11.27 -7.10
CA ARG A 88 5.85 -11.07 -7.35
C ARG A 88 5.05 -12.38 -7.21
N THR A 89 4.07 -12.40 -6.31
CA THR A 89 2.93 -13.34 -6.38
C THR A 89 1.62 -12.57 -6.19
N GLY A 90 0.81 -12.49 -7.25
CA GLY A 90 -0.57 -11.99 -7.20
C GLY A 90 -0.75 -10.48 -7.01
N VAL A 91 -0.27 -9.65 -7.94
CA VAL A 91 -0.59 -8.22 -7.99
C VAL A 91 -1.95 -8.02 -8.68
N SER A 92 -2.90 -7.39 -7.99
CA SER A 92 -4.19 -7.01 -8.57
C SER A 92 -4.34 -5.50 -8.45
N THR A 93 -4.60 -4.83 -9.57
CA THR A 93 -4.98 -3.41 -9.59
C THR A 93 -6.48 -3.31 -9.82
N VAL A 94 -7.17 -2.75 -8.83
CA VAL A 94 -8.59 -2.39 -8.93
C VAL A 94 -8.69 -0.93 -9.32
#